data_AF-A0A196SM94-F1
#
_entry.id   AF-A0A196SM94-F1
#
_cell.length_a   1.000
_cell.length_b   1.000
_cell.length_c   1.000
_cell.angle_alpha   90.00
_cell.angle_beta   90.00
_cell.angle_gamma   90.00
#
_symmetry.space_group_name_H-M   'P 1'
#
loop_
_entity.id
_entity.type
_entity.pdbx_description
1 polymer ?
#
loop_
_entity_poly.entity_id
_entity_poly.type
_entity_poly.pdbx_seq_one_letter_code
_entity_poly.pdbx_strand_id
1 'polypeptide(L)'
;MTIDRQNILFNIYIRRLSPIVPYLWWNTTKKEYPEGIYPLNVLRDIGIDSIETTHFLLLDIDVMPSSNLYRSILENSNCLLDYHNAVVFQLFHYKKNVTRNVTKLDEFHRLWDKLPYDKYELLDAIERRKMQPFVEFYQNVVVLKEWAVLKGNKAYHIDMNGEREPYGVFRRSALNGLFHPYFINYGRDKIYYYWRLNRESSIENVD
;
A
#
# COMPACT_ATOMS: atom_id res chain seq x y z
N MET A 1 -23.60 34.30 -12.38
CA MET A 1 -23.54 33.07 -11.54
C MET A 1 -23.13 31.93 -12.44
N THR A 2 -21.85 31.60 -12.46
CA THR A 2 -21.31 30.42 -13.14
C THR A 2 -21.67 29.21 -12.29
N ILE A 3 -22.50 28.32 -12.81
CA ILE A 3 -22.77 27.02 -12.20
C ILE A 3 -21.45 26.25 -12.28
N ASP A 4 -20.82 26.05 -11.13
CA ASP A 4 -19.63 25.22 -11.01
C ASP A 4 -20.03 23.81 -11.44
N ARG A 5 -19.50 23.33 -12.58
CA ARG A 5 -19.77 21.96 -13.03
C ARG A 5 -19.08 21.04 -12.04
N GLN A 6 -19.85 20.47 -11.11
CA GLN A 6 -19.39 19.32 -10.37
C GLN A 6 -19.18 18.18 -11.37
N ASN A 7 -17.92 17.84 -11.61
CA ASN A 7 -17.57 16.63 -12.34
C ASN A 7 -18.09 15.45 -11.52
N ILE A 8 -19.20 14.85 -11.95
CA ILE A 8 -19.75 13.65 -11.33
C ILE A 8 -18.93 12.46 -11.82
N LEU A 9 -18.20 11.83 -10.91
CA LEU A 9 -17.55 10.55 -11.15
C LEU A 9 -18.54 9.43 -10.81
N PHE A 10 -18.80 8.54 -11.76
CA PHE A 10 -19.60 7.34 -11.54
C PHE A 10 -18.80 6.11 -11.98
N ASN A 11 -18.76 5.09 -11.13
CA ASN A 11 -18.18 3.78 -11.45
C ASN A 11 -19.30 2.86 -11.94
N ILE A 12 -19.19 2.38 -13.18
CA ILE A 12 -20.14 1.43 -13.76
C ILE A 12 -19.54 0.03 -13.67
N TYR A 13 -20.15 -0.82 -12.84
CA TYR A 13 -19.80 -2.24 -12.77
C TYR A 13 -20.65 -3.03 -13.77
N ILE A 14 -20.06 -3.39 -14.91
CA ILE A 14 -20.72 -4.24 -15.90
C ILE A 14 -20.55 -5.71 -15.47
N ARG A 15 -21.65 -6.31 -14.98
CA ARG A 15 -21.68 -7.72 -14.62
C ARG A 15 -22.07 -8.57 -15.82
N ARG A 16 -21.26 -9.59 -16.14
CA ARG A 16 -21.66 -10.61 -17.11
C ARG A 16 -22.78 -11.48 -16.54
N LEU A 17 -23.84 -11.70 -17.31
CA LEU A 17 -25.00 -12.51 -16.89
C LEU A 17 -24.76 -14.01 -17.02
N SER A 18 -23.88 -14.43 -17.93
CA SER A 18 -23.51 -15.84 -18.08
C SER A 18 -22.55 -16.27 -16.96
N PRO A 19 -22.78 -17.43 -16.31
CA PRO A 19 -21.85 -17.94 -15.30
C PRO A 19 -20.51 -18.29 -15.97
N ILE A 20 -19.43 -17.76 -15.41
CA ILE A 20 -18.06 -18.19 -15.72
C ILE A 20 -17.51 -18.81 -14.44
N VAL A 21 -16.83 -19.94 -14.56
CA VAL A 21 -15.99 -20.45 -13.48
C VAL A 21 -14.72 -19.61 -13.44
N PRO A 22 -14.51 -18.75 -12.42
CA PRO A 22 -13.30 -17.93 -12.34
C PRO A 22 -12.07 -18.83 -12.20
N TYR A 23 -10.94 -18.36 -12.71
CA TYR A 23 -9.70 -19.12 -12.69
C TYR A 23 -8.50 -18.21 -12.46
N LEU A 24 -7.45 -18.78 -11.88
CA LEU A 24 -6.12 -18.16 -11.78
C LEU A 24 -5.13 -18.98 -12.59
N TRP A 25 -4.19 -18.30 -13.24
CA TRP A 25 -3.01 -18.92 -13.81
C TRP A 25 -1.91 -18.98 -12.76
N TRP A 26 -1.49 -20.18 -12.39
CA TRP A 26 -0.31 -20.42 -11.58
C TRP A 26 0.76 -21.06 -12.45
N ASN A 27 1.76 -20.25 -12.85
CA ASN A 27 2.72 -20.59 -13.89
C ASN A 27 2.00 -20.98 -15.19
N THR A 28 2.06 -22.26 -15.57
CA THR A 28 1.40 -22.81 -16.77
C THR A 28 0.11 -23.56 -16.45
N THR A 29 -0.31 -23.63 -15.19
CA THR A 29 -1.50 -24.37 -14.76
C THR A 29 -2.68 -23.42 -14.54
N LYS A 30 -3.79 -23.70 -15.23
CA LYS A 30 -5.08 -23.07 -14.95
C LYS A 30 -5.71 -23.74 -13.74
N LYS A 31 -5.98 -22.96 -12.69
CA LYS A 31 -6.73 -23.41 -11.51
C LYS A 31 -8.09 -22.75 -11.48
N GLU A 32 -9.14 -23.56 -11.54
CA GLU A 32 -10.53 -23.11 -11.52
C GLU A 32 -11.07 -23.03 -10.09
N TYR A 33 -12.00 -22.10 -9.87
CA TYR A 33 -12.62 -21.80 -8.58
C TYR A 33 -14.14 -21.78 -8.73
N PRO A 34 -14.81 -22.96 -8.73
CA PRO A 34 -16.27 -23.07 -8.94
C PRO A 34 -17.09 -22.28 -7.92
N GLU A 35 -16.61 -22.20 -6.67
CA GLU A 35 -17.25 -21.45 -5.58
C GLU A 35 -16.94 -19.94 -5.61
N GLY A 36 -16.22 -19.48 -6.64
CA GLY A 36 -15.79 -18.09 -6.77
C GLY A 36 -14.38 -17.82 -6.21
N ILE A 37 -13.85 -16.66 -6.59
CA ILE A 37 -12.62 -16.09 -6.03
C ILE A 37 -13.03 -14.95 -5.10
N TYR A 38 -12.36 -14.83 -3.96
CA TYR A 38 -12.58 -13.69 -3.05
C TYR A 38 -12.40 -12.37 -3.82
N PRO A 39 -13.41 -11.47 -3.85
CA PRO A 39 -13.46 -10.34 -4.76
C PRO A 39 -12.63 -9.15 -4.22
N LEU A 40 -11.34 -9.37 -3.96
CA LEU A 40 -10.44 -8.45 -3.25
C LEU A 40 -10.46 -7.02 -3.84
N ASN A 41 -10.26 -6.89 -5.15
CA ASN A 41 -10.20 -5.59 -5.82
C ASN A 41 -11.56 -4.87 -5.79
N VAL A 42 -12.66 -5.60 -5.98
CA VAL A 42 -14.00 -5.01 -5.86
C VAL A 42 -14.25 -4.48 -4.46
N LEU A 43 -13.83 -5.21 -3.42
CA LEU A 43 -13.97 -4.76 -2.03
C LEU A 43 -13.08 -3.55 -1.72
N ARG A 44 -11.85 -3.51 -2.25
CA ARG A 44 -10.99 -2.32 -2.16
C ARG A 44 -11.63 -1.12 -2.82
N ASP A 45 -12.16 -1.29 -4.03
CA ASP A 45 -12.80 -0.24 -4.79
C ASP A 45 -14.04 0.31 -4.08
N ILE A 46 -14.89 -0.56 -3.53
CA ILE A 46 -16.02 -0.15 -2.69
C ILE A 46 -15.52 0.66 -1.48
N GLY A 47 -14.42 0.22 -0.86
CA GLY A 47 -13.79 0.94 0.26
C GLY A 47 -13.32 2.33 -0.13
N ILE A 48 -12.59 2.45 -1.24
CA ILE A 48 -12.12 3.74 -1.79
C ILE A 48 -13.30 4.63 -2.19
N ASP A 49 -14.35 4.05 -2.76
CA ASP A 49 -15.52 4.80 -3.20
C ASP A 49 -16.36 5.34 -2.04
N SER A 50 -16.35 4.64 -0.90
CA SER A 50 -17.13 4.97 0.30
C SER A 50 -16.44 5.94 1.24
N ILE A 51 -15.20 6.37 0.96
CA ILE A 51 -14.51 7.35 1.81
C ILE A 51 -15.15 8.74 1.66
N GLU A 52 -15.22 9.48 2.76
CA GLU A 52 -15.65 10.89 2.77
C GLU A 52 -14.46 11.86 2.57
N THR A 53 -13.24 11.36 2.69
CA THR A 53 -11.99 12.13 2.59
C THR A 53 -11.44 12.16 1.16
N THR A 54 -10.57 13.13 0.87
CA THR A 54 -9.86 13.20 -0.41
C THR A 54 -8.76 12.16 -0.56
N HIS A 55 -8.31 11.56 0.54
CA HIS A 55 -7.20 10.62 0.59
C HIS A 55 -7.60 9.31 1.28
N PHE A 56 -6.98 8.21 0.87
CA PHE A 56 -7.13 6.90 1.49
C PHE A 56 -5.79 6.27 1.82
N LEU A 57 -5.77 5.45 2.86
CA LEU A 57 -4.62 4.64 3.27
C LEU A 57 -4.83 3.21 2.76
N LEU A 58 -3.91 2.73 1.92
CA LEU A 58 -3.89 1.34 1.46
C LEU A 58 -2.92 0.53 2.34
N LEU A 59 -3.46 -0.48 3.01
CA LEU A 59 -2.75 -1.29 4.00
C LEU A 59 -3.33 -2.73 4.02
N ASP A 60 -2.49 -3.73 4.25
CA ASP A 60 -2.95 -5.09 4.59
C ASP A 60 -3.32 -5.15 6.09
N ILE A 61 -4.25 -6.05 6.47
CA ILE A 61 -4.83 -6.11 7.83
C ILE A 61 -3.83 -6.52 8.92
N ASP A 62 -2.72 -7.15 8.53
CA ASP A 62 -1.64 -7.62 9.40
C ASP A 62 -0.49 -6.61 9.51
N VAL A 63 -0.64 -5.44 8.88
CA VAL A 63 0.29 -4.33 9.02
C VAL A 63 -0.24 -3.37 10.07
N MET A 64 0.66 -2.87 10.92
CA MET A 64 0.31 -1.94 11.98
C MET A 64 1.01 -0.60 11.74
N PRO A 65 0.27 0.52 11.71
CA PRO A 65 0.87 1.83 11.53
C PRO A 65 1.70 2.23 12.76
N SER A 66 2.78 2.98 12.55
CA SER A 66 3.49 3.61 13.67
C SER A 66 2.58 4.63 14.36
N SER A 67 2.77 4.83 15.66
CA SER A 67 2.02 5.78 16.48
C SER A 67 2.04 7.21 15.92
N ASN A 68 3.12 7.60 15.24
CA ASN A 68 3.31 8.91 14.63
C ASN A 68 2.95 8.98 13.14
N LEU A 69 2.46 7.90 12.52
CA LEU A 69 2.23 7.83 11.06
C LEU A 69 1.29 8.94 10.59
N TYR A 70 0.17 9.16 11.29
CA TYR A 70 -0.82 10.18 10.94
C TYR A 70 -0.21 11.59 10.93
N ARG A 71 0.56 11.94 11.96
CA ARG A 71 1.26 13.22 12.03
C ARG A 71 2.27 13.36 10.89
N SER A 72 3.04 12.31 10.59
CA SER A 72 3.99 12.30 9.48
C SER A 72 3.30 12.49 8.12
N ILE A 73 2.10 11.94 7.92
CA ILE A 73 1.30 12.19 6.71
C ILE A 73 0.91 13.66 6.61
N LEU A 74 0.41 14.26 7.70
CA LEU A 74 0.02 15.68 7.72
C LEU A 74 1.20 16.62 7.45
N GLU A 75 2.38 16.33 8.03
CA GLU A 75 3.62 17.10 7.83
C GLU A 75 4.13 17.06 6.37
N ASN A 76 3.65 16.10 5.58
CA ASN A 76 3.96 15.89 4.16
C ASN A 76 2.74 15.98 3.23
N SER A 77 1.64 16.53 3.71
CA SER A 77 0.38 16.63 2.96
C SER A 77 0.51 17.37 1.63
N ASN A 78 1.47 18.29 1.52
CA ASN A 78 1.78 18.99 0.26
C ASN A 78 2.14 18.02 -0.88
N CYS A 79 2.83 16.91 -0.59
CA CYS A 79 3.14 15.89 -1.60
C CYS A 79 1.87 15.26 -2.17
N LEU A 80 0.81 15.18 -1.36
CA LEU A 80 -0.47 14.55 -1.70
C LEU A 80 -1.48 15.54 -2.31
N LEU A 81 -1.07 16.79 -2.58
CA LEU A 81 -1.90 17.73 -3.34
C LEU A 81 -1.95 17.35 -4.82
N ASP A 82 -0.96 16.64 -5.34
CA ASP A 82 -1.00 16.07 -6.68
C ASP A 82 -1.57 14.64 -6.61
N TYR A 83 -2.53 14.31 -7.49
CA TYR A 83 -3.11 12.96 -7.52
C TYR A 83 -2.19 11.91 -8.17
N HIS A 84 -1.14 12.35 -8.85
CA HIS A 84 -0.07 11.50 -9.36
C HIS A 84 0.91 11.05 -8.28
N ASN A 85 0.93 11.74 -7.14
CA ASN A 85 1.83 11.44 -6.05
C ASN A 85 1.18 10.51 -5.02
N ALA A 86 2.02 9.64 -4.45
CA ALA A 86 1.69 8.85 -3.28
C ALA A 86 2.78 9.00 -2.22
N VAL A 87 2.40 8.95 -0.95
CA VAL A 87 3.35 8.84 0.16
C VAL A 87 3.36 7.40 0.62
N VAL A 88 4.50 6.72 0.45
CA VAL A 88 4.64 5.29 0.76
C VAL A 88 5.46 5.05 2.02
N PHE A 89 5.30 3.87 2.62
CA PHE A 89 5.90 3.51 3.90
C PHE A 89 6.79 2.29 3.81
N GLN A 90 7.94 2.34 4.48
CA GLN A 90 8.79 1.17 4.67
C GLN A 90 8.29 0.35 5.88
N LEU A 91 8.11 -0.95 5.68
CA LEU A 91 7.77 -1.88 6.75
C LEU A 91 8.99 -2.42 7.48
N PHE A 92 8.81 -2.67 8.77
CA PHE A 92 9.77 -3.32 9.64
C PHE A 92 9.08 -4.41 10.44
N HIS A 93 9.81 -5.46 10.76
CA HIS A 93 9.30 -6.55 11.56
C HIS A 93 10.37 -7.09 12.53
N TYR A 94 9.92 -7.75 13.59
CA TYR A 94 10.83 -8.50 14.45
C TYR A 94 11.50 -9.64 13.68
N LYS A 95 12.77 -9.87 13.95
CA LYS A 95 13.48 -11.03 13.41
C LYS A 95 12.87 -12.32 13.96
N LYS A 96 12.88 -13.37 13.13
CA LYS A 96 12.29 -14.68 13.49
C LYS A 96 12.84 -15.25 14.80
N ASN A 97 14.10 -15.04 15.13
CA ASN A 97 14.68 -15.49 16.39
C ASN A 97 14.08 -14.81 17.64
N VAL A 98 13.51 -13.61 17.49
CA VAL A 98 12.80 -12.89 18.55
C VAL A 98 11.39 -13.46 18.74
N THR A 99 10.69 -13.79 17.65
CA THR A 99 9.27 -14.18 17.68
C THR A 99 9.02 -15.69 17.68
N ARG A 100 9.99 -16.53 17.30
CA ARG A 100 9.80 -17.99 17.07
C ARG A 100 9.20 -18.78 18.23
N ASN A 101 9.36 -18.30 19.47
CA ASN A 101 8.90 -19.00 20.67
C ASN A 101 7.66 -18.33 21.28
N VAL A 102 7.17 -17.24 20.68
CA VAL A 102 5.98 -16.53 21.15
C VAL A 102 4.76 -17.28 20.67
N THR A 103 4.12 -17.99 21.58
CA THR A 103 2.92 -18.81 21.29
C THR A 103 1.70 -18.35 22.08
N LYS A 104 1.89 -17.45 23.05
CA LYS A 104 0.82 -16.93 23.92
C LYS A 104 0.59 -15.43 23.68
N LEU A 105 -0.66 -15.01 23.88
CA LEU A 105 -1.08 -13.63 23.63
C LEU A 105 -0.41 -12.63 24.59
N ASP A 106 -0.17 -12.99 25.84
CA ASP A 106 0.52 -12.15 26.83
C ASP A 106 2.00 -11.93 26.48
N GLU A 107 2.66 -12.94 25.90
CA GLU A 107 4.03 -12.80 25.37
C GLU A 107 4.05 -11.89 24.14
N PHE A 108 3.03 -11.98 23.28
CA PHE A 108 2.84 -11.07 22.16
C PHE A 108 2.66 -9.62 22.63
N HIS A 109 1.79 -9.37 23.62
CA HIS A 109 1.62 -8.02 24.19
C HIS A 109 2.93 -7.45 24.75
N ARG A 110 3.77 -8.29 25.40
CA ARG A 110 5.10 -7.86 25.86
C ARG A 110 6.08 -7.48 24.74
N LEU A 111 5.90 -8.02 23.53
CA LEU A 111 6.62 -7.57 22.34
C LEU A 111 6.00 -6.29 21.80
N TRP A 112 4.68 -6.21 21.76
CA TRP A 112 3.93 -5.03 21.32
C TRP A 112 4.36 -3.77 22.08
N ASP A 113 4.43 -3.84 23.41
CA ASP A 113 4.84 -2.72 24.27
C ASP A 113 6.30 -2.27 24.05
N LYS A 114 7.09 -3.06 23.31
CA LYS A 114 8.49 -2.79 22.96
C LYS A 114 8.67 -2.46 21.48
N LEU A 115 7.58 -2.26 20.74
CA LEU A 115 7.68 -1.76 19.37
C LEU A 115 8.27 -0.36 19.40
N PRO A 116 9.21 -0.06 18.48
CA PRO A 116 9.77 1.28 18.38
C PRO A 116 8.70 2.33 18.12
N TYR A 117 8.72 3.40 18.90
CA TYR A 117 7.82 4.53 18.74
C TYR A 117 8.31 5.51 17.67
N ASP A 118 9.62 5.65 17.51
CA ASP A 118 10.24 6.55 16.56
C ASP A 118 11.39 5.90 15.77
N LYS A 119 11.95 6.69 14.85
CA LYS A 119 13.05 6.24 13.99
C LYS A 119 14.32 5.91 14.77
N TYR A 120 14.61 6.64 15.85
CA TYR A 120 15.81 6.40 16.65
C TYR A 120 15.72 5.06 17.38
N GLU A 121 14.60 4.80 18.05
CA GLU A 121 14.33 3.51 18.70
C GLU A 121 14.34 2.35 17.70
N LEU A 122 13.83 2.58 16.49
CA LEU A 122 13.81 1.57 15.44
C LEU A 122 15.23 1.25 14.95
N LEU A 123 16.08 2.27 14.76
CA LEU A 123 17.47 2.08 14.38
C LEU A 123 18.28 1.37 15.48
N ASP A 124 18.07 1.71 16.76
CA ASP A 124 18.66 0.98 17.90
C ASP A 124 18.18 -0.49 17.92
N ALA A 125 16.90 -0.76 17.67
CA ALA A 125 16.38 -2.12 17.59
C ALA A 125 16.97 -2.94 16.42
N ILE A 126 17.26 -2.29 15.29
CA ILE A 126 17.95 -2.89 14.14
C ILE A 126 19.41 -3.18 14.48
N GLU A 127 20.12 -2.22 15.09
CA GLU A 127 21.51 -2.36 15.52
C GLU A 127 21.67 -3.52 16.52
N ARG A 128 20.75 -3.62 17.49
CA ARG A 128 20.65 -4.73 18.46
C ARG A 128 20.14 -6.04 17.86
N ARG A 129 19.96 -6.10 16.53
CA ARG A 129 19.51 -7.29 15.78
C ARG A 129 18.15 -7.82 16.24
N LYS A 130 17.26 -6.98 16.76
CA LYS A 130 15.89 -7.36 17.15
C LYS A 130 14.92 -7.23 15.98
N MET A 131 15.08 -6.19 15.17
CA MET A 131 14.21 -5.89 14.03
C MET A 131 15.00 -5.83 12.72
N GLN A 132 14.27 -5.85 11.61
CA GLN A 132 14.80 -5.67 10.27
C GLN A 132 13.71 -5.10 9.35
N PRO A 133 14.07 -4.45 8.23
CA PRO A 133 13.11 -4.14 7.19
C PRO A 133 12.41 -5.40 6.72
N PHE A 134 11.17 -5.27 6.29
CA PHE A 134 10.53 -6.32 5.51
C PHE A 134 11.22 -6.38 4.14
N VAL A 135 12.01 -7.43 3.91
CA VAL A 135 12.93 -7.53 2.76
C VAL A 135 12.39 -8.40 1.62
N GLU A 136 11.10 -8.72 1.63
CA GLU A 136 10.50 -9.30 0.44
C GLU A 136 10.63 -8.33 -0.73
N PHE A 137 10.87 -8.89 -1.91
CA PHE A 137 11.26 -8.15 -3.13
C PHE A 137 10.31 -6.98 -3.43
N TYR A 138 9.02 -7.16 -3.14
CA TYR A 138 7.96 -6.25 -3.53
C TYR A 138 7.76 -5.08 -2.55
N GLN A 139 7.89 -5.26 -1.23
CA GLN A 139 7.50 -4.24 -0.23
C GLN A 139 8.66 -3.35 0.26
N ASN A 140 9.89 -3.62 -0.17
CA ASN A 140 11.02 -2.77 0.18
C ASN A 140 11.04 -1.52 -0.69
N VAL A 141 10.86 -0.34 -0.11
CA VAL A 141 10.78 0.94 -0.85
C VAL A 141 11.94 1.88 -0.58
N VAL A 142 12.86 1.52 0.33
CA VAL A 142 14.01 2.37 0.66
C VAL A 142 15.31 1.59 0.69
N VAL A 143 16.41 2.25 0.32
CA VAL A 143 17.74 1.76 0.66
C VAL A 143 17.98 2.07 2.13
N LEU A 144 17.96 1.04 2.99
CA LEU A 144 18.00 1.22 4.46
C LEU A 144 19.15 2.14 4.93
N LYS A 145 20.35 2.00 4.35
CA LYS A 145 21.51 2.81 4.73
C LYS A 145 21.31 4.30 4.43
N GLU A 146 20.72 4.62 3.29
CA GLU A 146 20.42 5.98 2.88
C GLU A 146 19.27 6.54 3.71
N TRP A 147 18.19 5.77 3.85
CA TRP A 147 17.06 6.17 4.68
C TRP A 147 17.46 6.41 6.13
N ALA A 148 18.32 5.57 6.72
CA ALA A 148 18.71 5.66 8.13
C ALA A 148 19.37 7.01 8.48
N VAL A 149 20.13 7.61 7.56
CA VAL A 149 20.85 8.86 7.81
C VAL A 149 20.01 10.13 7.58
N LEU A 150 18.84 10.01 6.95
CA LEU A 150 17.93 11.14 6.73
C LEU A 150 17.39 11.65 8.06
N LYS A 151 17.48 12.97 8.28
CA LYS A 151 16.97 13.64 9.49
C LYS A 151 15.56 14.16 9.28
N GLY A 152 14.73 14.05 10.32
CA GLY A 152 13.35 14.54 10.32
C GLY A 152 12.36 13.59 9.64
N ASN A 153 11.15 14.11 9.42
CA ASN A 153 10.00 13.34 8.91
C ASN A 153 9.61 13.73 7.48
N LYS A 154 10.42 14.53 6.79
CA LYS A 154 10.08 14.98 5.43
C LYS A 154 10.17 13.82 4.44
N ALA A 155 9.10 13.64 3.68
CA ALA A 155 9.04 12.73 2.56
C ALA A 155 10.07 13.19 1.50
N TYR A 156 10.65 12.22 0.82
CA TYR A 156 11.61 12.44 -0.25
C TYR A 156 11.24 11.55 -1.43
N HIS A 157 11.63 11.97 -2.62
CA HIS A 157 11.37 11.22 -3.84
C HIS A 157 12.06 9.85 -3.81
N ILE A 158 11.36 8.83 -4.27
CA ILE A 158 11.92 7.49 -4.47
C ILE A 158 11.63 7.02 -5.90
N ASP A 159 12.61 6.36 -6.50
CA ASP A 159 12.39 5.72 -7.79
C ASP A 159 11.75 4.35 -7.62
N MET A 160 10.48 4.28 -8.01
CA MET A 160 9.68 3.05 -7.98
C MET A 160 9.96 2.18 -9.22
N ASN A 161 11.22 1.78 -9.38
CA ASN A 161 11.65 0.86 -10.44
C ASN A 161 11.36 -0.59 -10.07
N GLY A 162 10.83 -1.36 -11.02
CA GLY A 162 10.56 -2.79 -10.89
C GLY A 162 9.18 -3.14 -10.31
N GLU A 163 8.95 -4.42 -10.05
CA GLU A 163 7.72 -4.91 -9.42
C GLU A 163 7.76 -4.59 -7.91
N ARG A 164 6.95 -3.62 -7.47
CA ARG A 164 6.86 -3.19 -6.06
C ARG A 164 5.41 -3.07 -5.60
N GLU A 165 5.18 -3.34 -4.32
CA GLU A 165 3.89 -3.30 -3.65
C GLU A 165 3.96 -2.57 -2.30
N PRO A 166 4.26 -1.26 -2.29
CA PRO A 166 4.22 -0.52 -1.05
C PRO A 166 2.83 -0.51 -0.40
N TYR A 167 2.84 -0.04 0.84
CA TYR A 167 1.67 0.56 1.47
C TYR A 167 1.84 2.07 1.45
N GLY A 168 0.73 2.80 1.40
CA GLY A 168 0.81 4.24 1.23
C GLY A 168 -0.51 4.97 1.33
N VAL A 169 -0.40 6.29 1.32
CA VAL A 169 -1.52 7.21 1.23
C VAL A 169 -1.60 7.76 -0.18
N PHE A 170 -2.82 7.78 -0.70
CA PHE A 170 -3.14 8.18 -2.06
C PHE A 170 -4.21 9.26 -2.04
N ARG A 171 -4.15 10.19 -3.00
CA ARG A 171 -5.26 11.09 -3.28
C ARG A 171 -6.23 10.40 -4.23
N ARG A 172 -7.50 10.31 -3.87
CA ARG A 172 -8.56 9.86 -4.78
C ARG A 172 -8.77 10.90 -5.87
N SER A 173 -8.83 10.48 -7.13
CA SER A 173 -9.34 11.29 -8.22
C SER A 173 -9.97 10.41 -9.30
N ALA A 174 -10.75 11.03 -10.18
CA ALA A 174 -11.37 10.36 -11.33
C ALA A 174 -10.34 9.84 -12.34
N LEU A 175 -9.13 10.40 -12.34
CA LEU A 175 -8.10 10.16 -13.34
C LEU A 175 -7.13 9.05 -12.94
N ASN A 176 -6.96 8.82 -11.65
CA ASN A 176 -6.21 7.69 -11.11
C ASN A 176 -7.21 6.59 -10.78
N GLY A 177 -7.36 5.66 -11.72
CA GLY A 177 -8.43 4.66 -11.72
C GLY A 177 -8.44 3.72 -10.51
N LEU A 178 -9.45 2.86 -10.45
CA LEU A 178 -9.60 1.86 -9.42
C LEU A 178 -8.80 0.57 -9.72
N PHE A 179 -8.80 -0.39 -8.80
CA PHE A 179 -8.15 -1.69 -9.03
C PHE A 179 -8.90 -2.45 -10.12
N HIS A 180 -8.19 -3.08 -11.05
CA HIS A 180 -8.88 -3.85 -12.07
C HIS A 180 -9.51 -5.13 -11.46
N PRO A 181 -10.84 -5.33 -11.55
CA PRO A 181 -11.54 -6.38 -10.79
C PRO A 181 -11.10 -7.80 -11.16
N TYR A 182 -10.56 -7.99 -12.37
CA TYR A 182 -10.09 -9.30 -12.85
C TYR A 182 -8.57 -9.49 -12.76
N PHE A 183 -7.81 -8.44 -12.40
CA PHE A 183 -6.37 -8.59 -12.23
C PHE A 183 -6.08 -8.99 -10.80
N ILE A 184 -6.33 -10.27 -10.50
CA ILE A 184 -6.21 -10.85 -9.16
C ILE A 184 -5.04 -11.83 -9.19
N ASN A 185 -3.98 -11.52 -8.45
CA ASN A 185 -2.89 -12.45 -8.13
C ASN A 185 -2.17 -11.91 -6.89
N TYR A 186 -1.54 -12.78 -6.09
CA TYR A 186 -0.93 -12.44 -4.80
C TYR A 186 0.04 -11.25 -4.94
N GLY A 187 -0.48 -10.05 -4.70
CA GLY A 187 0.24 -8.78 -4.80
C GLY A 187 0.31 -8.09 -6.17
N ARG A 188 0.19 -8.82 -7.30
CA ARG A 188 0.31 -8.22 -8.64
C ARG A 188 -0.75 -7.16 -8.94
N ASP A 189 -1.90 -7.24 -8.28
CA ASP A 189 -2.93 -6.22 -8.29
C ASP A 189 -2.42 -4.87 -7.78
N LYS A 190 -1.69 -4.86 -6.66
CA LYS A 190 -0.98 -3.69 -6.12
C LYS A 190 0.12 -3.23 -7.08
N ILE A 191 0.97 -4.13 -7.59
CA ILE A 191 2.03 -3.78 -8.55
C ILE A 191 1.46 -3.04 -9.76
N TYR A 192 0.40 -3.60 -10.35
CA TYR A 192 -0.25 -3.02 -11.53
C TYR A 192 -0.85 -1.64 -11.21
N TYR A 193 -1.46 -1.48 -10.03
CA TYR A 193 -1.98 -0.20 -9.57
C TYR A 193 -0.88 0.87 -9.51
N TYR A 194 0.27 0.57 -8.87
CA TYR A 194 1.41 1.49 -8.81
C TYR A 194 2.04 1.76 -10.17
N TRP A 195 2.18 0.73 -11.01
CA TRP A 195 2.69 0.88 -12.37
C TRP A 195 1.82 1.82 -13.19
N ARG A 196 0.50 1.75 -13.04
CA ARG A 196 -0.43 2.64 -13.73
C ARG A 196 -0.27 4.08 -13.26
N LEU A 197 -0.19 4.32 -11.95
CA LEU A 197 0.08 5.64 -11.38
C LEU A 197 1.38 6.26 -11.92
N ASN A 198 2.47 5.49 -11.99
CA ASN A 198 3.75 5.96 -12.52
C ASN A 198 3.72 6.26 -14.03
N ARG A 199 2.90 5.54 -14.79
CA ARG A 199 2.78 5.77 -16.24
C ARG A 199 1.87 6.94 -16.58
N GLU A 200 0.74 7.05 -15.92
CA GLU A 200 -0.21 8.15 -16.12
C GLU A 200 0.45 9.50 -15.80
N SER A 201 1.27 9.56 -14.75
CA SER A 201 2.07 10.75 -14.41
C SER A 201 3.15 11.09 -15.45
N SER A 202 3.67 10.09 -16.16
CA SER A 202 4.69 10.30 -17.19
C SER A 202 4.11 10.80 -18.52
N ILE A 203 2.84 10.52 -18.81
CA ILE A 203 2.18 10.90 -20.08
C ILE A 203 1.78 12.37 -20.08
N GLU A 204 1.38 12.93 -18.94
CA GLU A 204 0.98 14.36 -18.83
C GLU A 204 2.17 15.33 -18.83
N ASN A 205 3.41 14.84 -18.71
CA ASN A 205 4.63 15.66 -18.77
C ASN A 205 5.25 15.73 -20.18
N VAL A 206 4.54 15.23 -21.19
CA VAL A 206 4.93 15.30 -22.61
C VAL A 206 3.93 16.18 -23.34
N ASP A 207 3.87 17.46 -22.97
CA ASP A 207 3.27 18.55 -23.75
C ASP A 207 3.86 19.90 -23.31
#